data_AF-A0A1R0XY79-F1
#
_entry.id   AF-A0A1R0XY79-F1
#
_cell.length_a   1.000
_cell.length_b   1.000
_cell.length_c   1.000
_cell.angle_alpha   90.00
_cell.angle_beta   90.00
_cell.angle_gamma   90.00
#
_symmetry.space_group_name_H-M   'P 1'
#
loop_
_entity.id
_entity.type
_entity.pdbx_description
1 polymer ?
#
loop_
_entity_poly.entity_id
_entity_poly.type
_entity_poly.pdbx_seq_one_letter_code
_entity_poly.pdbx_strand_id
1 'polypeptide(L)'
;MIDINEVKQLLQSPDSKNLICRNLEFRPQNLAMFIAALSNMTEGYGYIVIGVSKNTNNYSINGISNGFILDEPIKRALSLLSEQPLIEFGSLSIEGKNIYAIKVINVENEIFFSIPQNTESLTDLFIRDLYLACIKLQARKIYVSTTEDERNDFITDLLETNGYHIKDQTRRGSSASGKSSGEIDIFVENNRMPFTIIEALNLDSLNTNYLDVHLDKIYSYDTTGNAFNVCLSYVKVKDFGSFWDRYCNYVKTRKYPVMLVSSDTNADKDYSYSDIRFMTTTHNRSGKNTRLYHMCVKIQET
;
A
#
# COMPACT_ATOMS: atom_id res chain seq x y z
N MET A 1 -23.90 -23.86 3.05
CA MET A 1 -22.86 -24.07 4.07
C MET A 1 -21.59 -24.55 3.38
N ILE A 2 -20.41 -24.09 3.79
CA ILE A 2 -19.13 -24.51 3.19
C ILE A 2 -18.95 -26.04 3.31
N ASP A 3 -18.70 -26.71 2.20
CA ASP A 3 -18.38 -28.14 2.18
C ASP A 3 -16.86 -28.36 2.19
N ILE A 4 -16.36 -28.95 3.27
CA ILE A 4 -14.93 -29.26 3.43
C ILE A 4 -14.42 -30.24 2.37
N ASN A 5 -15.25 -31.14 1.86
CA ASN A 5 -14.84 -32.15 0.88
C ASN A 5 -14.63 -31.51 -0.49
N GLU A 6 -15.49 -30.56 -0.89
CA GLU A 6 -15.30 -29.77 -2.11
C GLU A 6 -13.96 -29.02 -2.07
N VAL A 7 -13.66 -28.35 -0.94
CA VAL A 7 -12.39 -27.63 -0.75
C VAL A 7 -11.20 -28.59 -0.83
N LYS A 8 -11.26 -29.75 -0.17
CA LYS A 8 -10.19 -30.77 -0.24
C LYS A 8 -9.97 -31.28 -1.65
N GLN A 9 -11.02 -31.53 -2.41
CA GLN A 9 -10.92 -32.00 -3.79
C GLN A 9 -10.27 -30.95 -4.69
N LEU A 10 -10.65 -29.68 -4.54
CA LEU A 10 -10.03 -28.58 -5.29
C LEU A 10 -8.54 -28.40 -4.94
N LEU A 11 -8.16 -28.59 -3.67
CA LEU A 11 -6.77 -28.58 -3.22
C LEU A 11 -5.93 -29.75 -3.75
N GLN A 12 -6.55 -30.78 -4.34
CA GLN A 12 -5.84 -31.84 -5.08
C GLN A 12 -5.69 -31.53 -6.57
N SER A 13 -6.30 -30.43 -7.04
CA SER A 13 -6.37 -30.05 -8.46
C SER A 13 -5.68 -28.70 -8.69
N PRO A 14 -4.33 -28.66 -8.79
CA PRO A 14 -3.55 -27.43 -8.93
C PRO A 14 -3.92 -26.58 -10.16
N ASP A 15 -4.50 -27.18 -11.20
CA ASP A 15 -4.92 -26.49 -12.42
C ASP A 15 -6.34 -25.94 -12.37
N SER A 16 -7.07 -26.14 -11.27
CA SER A 16 -8.44 -25.66 -11.14
C SER A 16 -8.50 -24.13 -11.20
N LYS A 17 -9.38 -23.61 -12.04
CA LYS A 17 -9.69 -22.17 -12.15
C LYS A 17 -10.65 -21.71 -11.05
N ASN A 18 -11.41 -22.65 -10.46
CA ASN A 18 -12.43 -22.37 -9.44
C ASN A 18 -11.83 -22.25 -8.03
N LEU A 19 -10.51 -22.21 -7.88
CA LEU A 19 -9.85 -22.13 -6.59
C LEU A 19 -8.80 -21.01 -6.57
N ILE A 20 -9.00 -20.05 -5.67
CA ILE A 20 -8.04 -18.99 -5.39
C ILE A 20 -7.50 -19.18 -3.97
N CYS A 21 -6.20 -19.46 -3.84
CA CYS A 21 -5.54 -19.65 -2.54
C CYS A 21 -4.72 -18.42 -2.13
N ARG A 22 -4.81 -18.02 -0.86
CA ARG A 22 -4.04 -16.92 -0.25
C ARG A 22 -3.50 -17.35 1.12
N ASN A 23 -2.29 -16.89 1.45
CA ASN A 23 -1.69 -17.19 2.75
C ASN A 23 -2.37 -16.38 3.87
N LEU A 24 -2.05 -15.09 3.99
CA LEU A 24 -2.58 -14.16 5.01
C LEU A 24 -2.79 -12.73 4.50
N GLU A 25 -2.29 -12.41 3.30
CA GLU A 25 -2.40 -11.09 2.71
C GLU A 25 -3.86 -10.80 2.33
N PHE A 26 -4.43 -9.76 2.94
CA PHE A 26 -5.85 -9.47 2.82
C PHE A 26 -6.10 -7.97 2.63
N ARG A 27 -6.65 -7.63 1.47
CA ARG A 27 -7.24 -6.32 1.17
C ARG A 27 -8.68 -6.53 0.71
N PRO A 28 -9.67 -5.77 1.21
CA PRO A 28 -11.05 -5.84 0.73
C PRO A 28 -11.18 -5.67 -0.79
N GLN A 29 -10.32 -4.85 -1.42
CA GLN A 29 -10.28 -4.67 -2.87
C GLN A 29 -9.89 -5.96 -3.60
N ASN A 30 -8.83 -6.63 -3.15
CA ASN A 30 -8.39 -7.90 -3.74
C ASN A 30 -9.47 -8.97 -3.56
N LEU A 31 -10.08 -9.03 -2.37
CA LEU A 31 -11.19 -9.94 -2.12
C LEU A 31 -12.37 -9.65 -3.08
N ALA A 32 -12.76 -8.39 -3.25
CA ALA A 32 -13.81 -8.01 -4.17
C ALA A 32 -13.49 -8.42 -5.61
N MET A 33 -12.25 -8.22 -6.07
CA MET A 33 -11.80 -8.67 -7.39
C MET A 33 -11.89 -10.20 -7.54
N PHE A 34 -11.50 -10.96 -6.52
CA PHE A 34 -11.62 -12.43 -6.56
C PHE A 34 -13.08 -12.88 -6.56
N ILE A 35 -13.93 -12.24 -5.75
CA ILE A 35 -15.36 -12.53 -5.72
C ILE A 35 -15.98 -12.23 -7.08
N ALA A 36 -15.75 -11.05 -7.67
CA ALA A 36 -16.25 -10.71 -9.01
C ALA A 36 -15.76 -11.71 -10.07
N ALA A 37 -14.47 -12.05 -10.05
CA ALA A 37 -13.90 -13.01 -10.99
C ALA A 37 -14.54 -14.40 -10.90
N LEU A 38 -14.81 -14.90 -9.69
CA LEU A 38 -15.47 -16.19 -9.48
C LEU A 38 -16.97 -16.13 -9.76
N SER A 39 -17.64 -15.03 -9.42
CA SER A 39 -19.06 -14.80 -9.70
C SER A 39 -19.36 -14.82 -11.20
N ASN A 40 -18.41 -14.37 -12.04
CA ASN A 40 -18.58 -14.34 -13.49
C ASN A 40 -18.09 -15.62 -14.20
N MET A 41 -17.74 -16.67 -13.46
CA MET A 41 -17.36 -17.94 -14.08
C MET A 41 -18.58 -18.72 -14.58
N THR A 42 -18.37 -19.53 -15.61
CA THR A 42 -19.39 -20.44 -16.15
C THR A 42 -19.64 -21.66 -15.28
N GLU A 43 -18.68 -21.97 -14.40
CA GLU A 43 -18.75 -23.12 -13.48
C GLU A 43 -19.55 -22.70 -12.24
N GLY A 44 -20.52 -23.52 -11.82
CA GLY A 44 -21.60 -23.15 -10.88
C GLY A 44 -21.18 -22.54 -9.53
N TYR A 45 -19.91 -22.66 -9.14
CA TYR A 45 -19.34 -21.96 -8.00
C TYR A 45 -17.80 -21.99 -8.05
N GLY A 46 -17.19 -21.12 -7.24
CA GLY A 46 -15.77 -21.13 -6.95
C GLY A 46 -15.46 -20.93 -5.46
N TYR A 47 -14.20 -21.13 -5.09
CA TYR A 47 -13.71 -21.00 -3.72
C TYR A 47 -12.52 -20.06 -3.63
N ILE A 48 -12.55 -19.21 -2.62
CA ILE A 48 -11.40 -18.46 -2.12
C ILE A 48 -11.01 -19.09 -0.79
N VAL A 49 -9.76 -19.53 -0.65
CA VAL A 49 -9.25 -20.21 0.56
C VAL A 49 -8.06 -19.43 1.11
N ILE A 50 -8.15 -19.09 2.40
CA ILE A 50 -7.18 -18.29 3.14
C ILE A 50 -6.49 -19.18 4.18
N GLY A 51 -5.17 -19.06 4.30
CA GLY A 51 -4.31 -19.99 5.04
C GLY A 51 -3.71 -21.07 4.15
N VAL A 52 -3.73 -20.90 2.82
CA VAL A 52 -3.19 -21.86 1.84
C VAL A 52 -2.35 -21.12 0.79
N SER A 53 -1.14 -21.60 0.53
CA SER A 53 -0.29 -21.11 -0.56
C SER A 53 -0.33 -22.06 -1.75
N LYS A 54 -0.32 -21.52 -2.98
CA LYS A 54 -0.14 -22.31 -4.21
C LYS A 54 1.34 -22.32 -4.61
N ASN A 55 1.93 -23.51 -4.73
CA ASN A 55 3.23 -23.72 -5.36
C ASN A 55 3.02 -24.23 -6.80
N THR A 56 4.11 -24.44 -7.54
CA THR A 56 4.08 -24.80 -8.97
C THR A 56 3.13 -25.97 -9.29
N ASN A 57 3.14 -27.02 -8.47
CA ASN A 57 2.39 -28.25 -8.74
C ASN A 57 1.49 -28.69 -7.56
N ASN A 58 1.43 -27.94 -6.46
CA ASN A 58 0.69 -28.35 -5.26
C ASN A 58 0.27 -27.14 -4.42
N TYR A 59 -0.50 -27.42 -3.37
CA TYR A 59 -0.87 -26.44 -2.36
C TYR A 59 -0.22 -26.77 -1.02
N SER A 60 0.21 -25.74 -0.29
CA SER A 60 0.69 -25.84 1.09
C SER A 60 -0.36 -25.27 2.04
N ILE A 61 -0.84 -26.10 2.97
CA ILE A 61 -1.76 -25.65 4.03
C ILE A 61 -0.92 -25.00 5.13
N ASN A 62 -0.98 -23.68 5.23
CA ASN A 62 -0.20 -22.91 6.20
C ASN A 62 -0.97 -22.71 7.51
N GLY A 63 -2.29 -22.55 7.39
CA GLY A 63 -3.20 -22.30 8.50
C GLY A 63 -3.37 -20.82 8.84
N ILE A 64 -4.38 -20.53 9.66
CA ILE A 64 -4.68 -19.22 10.26
C ILE A 64 -4.88 -19.38 11.78
N SER A 65 -4.73 -18.29 12.52
CA SER A 65 -4.95 -18.27 13.97
C SER A 65 -6.43 -18.48 14.34
N ASN A 66 -6.69 -19.10 15.49
CA ASN A 66 -8.06 -19.40 15.98
C ASN A 66 -8.97 -18.18 16.19
N GLY A 67 -8.41 -16.96 16.26
CA GLY A 67 -9.15 -15.70 16.39
C GLY A 67 -9.27 -14.89 15.09
N PHE A 68 -9.03 -15.52 13.94
CA PHE A 68 -9.09 -14.84 12.64
C PHE A 68 -10.55 -14.57 12.24
N ILE A 69 -10.89 -13.30 12.04
CA ILE A 69 -12.26 -12.83 11.75
C ILE A 69 -12.22 -12.08 10.42
N LEU A 70 -13.15 -12.39 9.51
CA LEU A 70 -13.24 -11.77 8.18
C LEU A 70 -14.56 -11.09 7.87
N ASP A 71 -15.50 -11.03 8.81
CA ASP A 71 -16.82 -10.42 8.63
C ASP A 71 -16.73 -8.98 8.10
N GLU A 72 -16.02 -8.08 8.78
CA GLU A 72 -15.88 -6.69 8.37
C GLU A 72 -15.11 -6.53 7.04
N PRO A 73 -13.96 -7.20 6.85
CA PRO A 73 -13.27 -7.14 5.56
C PRO A 73 -14.07 -7.71 4.38
N ILE A 74 -14.89 -8.76 4.59
CA ILE A 74 -15.82 -9.29 3.58
C ILE A 74 -16.93 -8.28 3.28
N LYS A 75 -17.58 -7.71 4.30
CA LYS A 75 -18.60 -6.66 4.10
C LYS A 75 -18.04 -5.50 3.27
N ARG A 76 -16.81 -5.08 3.57
CA ARG A 76 -16.15 -4.02 2.81
C ARG A 76 -15.86 -4.46 1.37
N ALA A 77 -15.44 -5.70 1.14
CA ALA A 77 -15.24 -6.21 -0.22
C ALA A 77 -16.56 -6.23 -1.03
N LEU A 78 -17.65 -6.71 -0.42
CA LEU A 78 -18.97 -6.73 -1.03
C LEU A 78 -19.50 -5.33 -1.36
N SER A 79 -19.13 -4.31 -0.58
CA SER A 79 -19.49 -2.91 -0.87
C SER A 79 -18.80 -2.32 -2.12
N LEU A 80 -17.80 -3.02 -2.68
CA LEU A 80 -17.03 -2.61 -3.85
C LEU A 80 -17.50 -3.31 -5.14
N LEU A 81 -18.66 -3.97 -5.12
CA LEU A 81 -19.20 -4.74 -6.23
C LEU A 81 -20.47 -4.08 -6.78
N SER A 82 -20.65 -4.17 -8.10
CA SER A 82 -21.78 -3.56 -8.82
C SER A 82 -23.12 -4.12 -8.36
N GLU A 83 -23.13 -5.39 -7.98
CA GLU A 83 -24.27 -6.08 -7.41
C GLU A 83 -23.80 -6.98 -6.26
N GLN A 84 -24.72 -7.39 -5.40
CA GLN A 84 -24.42 -8.26 -4.27
C GLN A 84 -24.33 -9.74 -4.75
N PRO A 85 -23.15 -10.36 -4.70
CA PRO A 85 -22.99 -11.77 -5.03
C PRO A 85 -23.57 -12.67 -3.95
N LEU A 86 -23.93 -13.89 -4.33
CA LEU A 86 -24.25 -14.96 -3.39
C LEU A 86 -22.95 -15.61 -2.91
N ILE A 87 -22.61 -15.38 -1.64
CA ILE A 87 -21.45 -15.98 -1.00
C ILE A 87 -21.82 -16.71 0.28
N GLU A 88 -21.05 -17.73 0.59
CA GLU A 88 -21.02 -18.38 1.90
C GLU A 88 -19.58 -18.36 2.41
N PHE A 89 -19.37 -18.27 3.71
CA PHE A 89 -18.01 -18.29 4.24
C PHE A 89 -17.94 -18.86 5.66
N GLY A 90 -16.76 -19.35 6.02
CA GLY A 90 -16.52 -19.89 7.35
C GLY A 90 -15.13 -20.47 7.53
N SER A 91 -14.80 -20.76 8.78
CA SER A 91 -13.58 -21.48 9.14
C SER A 91 -13.77 -22.98 9.00
N LEU A 92 -12.73 -23.68 8.57
CA LEU A 92 -12.64 -25.13 8.46
C LEU A 92 -11.27 -25.61 8.92
N SER A 93 -11.18 -26.88 9.32
CA SER A 93 -9.92 -27.49 9.73
C SER A 93 -9.48 -28.55 8.73
N ILE A 94 -8.31 -28.37 8.11
CA ILE A 94 -7.70 -29.34 7.19
C ILE A 94 -6.28 -29.64 7.69
N GLU A 95 -5.92 -30.92 7.79
CA GLU A 95 -4.61 -31.36 8.29
C GLU A 95 -4.25 -30.79 9.68
N GLY A 96 -5.25 -30.60 10.54
CA GLY A 96 -5.07 -30.03 11.88
C GLY A 96 -4.81 -28.52 11.89
N LYS A 97 -4.86 -27.85 10.74
CA LYS A 97 -4.72 -26.40 10.59
C LYS A 97 -6.06 -25.77 10.26
N ASN A 98 -6.37 -24.66 10.91
CA ASN A 98 -7.56 -23.88 10.58
C ASN A 98 -7.29 -23.07 9.32
N ILE A 99 -8.25 -23.01 8.41
CA ILE A 99 -8.25 -22.18 7.20
C ILE A 99 -9.62 -21.51 7.07
N TYR A 100 -9.71 -20.45 6.28
CA TYR A 100 -10.98 -19.75 6.02
C TYR A 100 -11.36 -19.92 4.57
N ALA A 101 -12.59 -20.35 4.28
CA ALA A 101 -13.09 -20.46 2.92
C ALA A 101 -14.25 -19.50 2.68
N ILE A 102 -14.31 -18.99 1.46
CA ILE A 102 -15.41 -18.19 0.92
C ILE A 102 -15.85 -18.90 -0.37
N LYS A 103 -17.03 -19.51 -0.34
CA LYS A 103 -17.70 -20.06 -1.52
C LYS A 103 -18.40 -18.92 -2.23
N VAL A 104 -18.14 -18.78 -3.52
CA VAL A 104 -18.73 -17.76 -4.38
C VAL A 104 -19.59 -18.47 -5.41
N ILE A 105 -20.89 -18.21 -5.39
CA ILE A 105 -21.82 -18.76 -6.38
C ILE A 105 -21.77 -17.87 -7.62
N ASN A 106 -21.80 -18.49 -8.79
CA ASN A 106 -21.82 -17.76 -10.04
C ASN A 106 -23.19 -17.11 -10.29
N VAL A 107 -23.20 -16.10 -11.14
CA VAL A 107 -24.38 -15.30 -11.45
C VAL A 107 -24.58 -15.19 -12.96
N GLU A 108 -25.83 -14.97 -13.37
CA GLU A 108 -26.16 -14.80 -14.80
C GLU A 108 -25.78 -13.40 -15.31
N ASN A 109 -25.90 -12.38 -14.46
CA ASN A 109 -25.50 -11.01 -14.78
C ASN A 109 -24.07 -10.77 -14.28
N GLU A 110 -23.21 -10.23 -15.14
CA GLU A 110 -21.82 -9.96 -14.75
C GLU A 110 -21.74 -8.98 -13.58
N ILE A 111 -21.06 -9.42 -12.52
CA ILE A 111 -20.69 -8.57 -11.38
C ILE A 111 -19.33 -7.96 -11.69
N PHE A 112 -19.26 -6.65 -11.69
CA PHE A 112 -18.02 -5.93 -11.85
C PHE A 112 -17.57 -5.36 -10.51
N PHE A 113 -16.29 -5.12 -10.41
CA PHE A 113 -15.77 -4.24 -9.37
C PHE A 113 -16.31 -2.83 -9.61
N SER A 114 -17.37 -2.46 -8.88
CA SER A 114 -17.89 -1.10 -8.89
C SER A 114 -17.28 -0.36 -7.73
N ILE A 115 -16.38 0.53 -8.07
CA ILE A 115 -15.93 1.59 -7.21
C ILE A 115 -17.18 2.46 -6.91
N PRO A 116 -17.78 2.44 -5.69
CA PRO A 116 -18.90 3.34 -5.39
C PRO A 116 -18.50 4.79 -5.71
N GLN A 117 -19.45 5.64 -6.13
CA GLN A 117 -19.17 7.01 -6.59
C GLN A 117 -18.44 7.92 -5.56
N ASN A 118 -18.13 7.42 -4.36
CA ASN A 118 -17.36 8.03 -3.27
C ASN A 118 -16.13 7.20 -2.84
N THR A 119 -15.40 6.54 -3.75
CA THR A 119 -14.16 5.85 -3.37
C THR A 119 -12.95 6.77 -3.22
N GLU A 120 -12.16 6.50 -2.19
CA GLU A 120 -10.72 6.79 -2.15
C GLU A 120 -10.05 6.39 -3.48
N SER A 121 -9.28 7.30 -4.05
CA SER A 121 -8.45 7.04 -5.22
C SER A 121 -7.35 6.01 -4.90
N LEU A 122 -6.72 5.42 -5.93
CA LEU A 122 -5.54 4.56 -5.73
C LEU A 122 -4.42 5.28 -4.95
N THR A 123 -4.32 6.60 -5.14
CA THR A 123 -3.42 7.45 -4.35
C THR A 123 -3.81 7.44 -2.88
N ASP A 124 -5.09 7.65 -2.55
CA ASP A 124 -5.53 7.69 -1.16
C ASP A 124 -5.33 6.33 -0.46
N LEU A 125 -5.59 5.23 -1.18
CA LEU A 125 -5.29 3.87 -0.70
C LEU A 125 -3.79 3.69 -0.41
N PHE A 126 -2.93 4.15 -1.32
CA PHE A 126 -1.47 4.08 -1.14
C PHE A 126 -0.99 4.92 0.05
N ILE A 127 -1.49 6.15 0.18
CA ILE A 127 -1.12 7.02 1.29
C ILE A 127 -1.57 6.42 2.63
N ARG A 128 -2.76 5.82 2.70
CA ARG A 128 -3.21 5.11 3.89
C ARG A 128 -2.30 3.94 4.23
N ASP A 129 -1.92 3.13 3.25
CA ASP A 129 -1.11 1.94 3.47
C ASP A 129 0.34 2.31 3.86
N LEU A 130 0.90 3.37 3.27
CA LEU A 130 2.17 3.97 3.70
C LEU A 130 2.09 4.51 5.13
N TYR A 131 1.00 5.20 5.47
CA TYR A 131 0.77 5.71 6.82
C TYR A 131 0.71 4.58 7.86
N LEU A 132 0.02 3.46 7.54
CA LEU A 132 0.01 2.26 8.38
C LEU A 132 1.40 1.63 8.52
N ALA A 133 2.22 1.66 7.46
CA ALA A 133 3.61 1.22 7.55
C ALA A 133 4.43 2.09 8.50
N CYS A 134 4.23 3.41 8.46
CA CYS A 134 4.85 4.36 9.38
C CYS A 134 4.45 4.12 10.84
N ILE A 135 3.17 3.82 11.12
CA ILE A 135 2.72 3.43 12.47
C ILE A 135 3.47 2.18 12.96
N LYS A 136 3.57 1.15 12.12
CA LYS A 136 4.28 -0.10 12.46
C LYS A 136 5.76 0.13 12.69
N LEU A 137 6.38 1.04 11.95
CA LEU A 137 7.78 1.43 12.10
C LEU A 137 7.98 2.16 13.43
N GLN A 138 7.19 3.21 13.69
CA GLN A 138 7.26 4.03 14.89
C GLN A 138 7.06 3.21 16.19
N ALA A 139 6.22 2.17 16.15
CA ALA A 139 5.97 1.30 17.30
C ALA A 139 7.15 0.41 17.70
N ARG A 140 8.16 0.24 16.85
CA ARG A 140 9.28 -0.69 17.05
C ARG A 140 10.53 0.05 17.51
N LYS A 141 10.96 -0.23 18.76
CA LYS A 141 12.14 0.38 19.37
C LYS A 141 13.43 0.23 18.57
N ILE A 142 13.57 -0.88 17.81
CA ILE A 142 14.75 -1.10 16.97
C ILE A 142 14.96 0.06 15.99
N TYR A 143 13.90 0.66 15.44
CA TYR A 143 13.99 1.72 14.45
C TYR A 143 14.30 3.11 15.04
N VAL A 144 14.52 3.22 16.35
CA VAL A 144 14.94 4.47 17.00
C VAL A 144 16.41 4.82 16.71
N SER A 145 17.24 3.81 16.52
CA SER A 145 18.70 3.95 16.35
C SER A 145 19.24 3.37 15.04
N THR A 146 18.37 2.89 14.16
CA THR A 146 18.74 2.35 12.84
C THR A 146 19.05 3.45 11.83
N THR A 147 19.64 3.05 10.70
CA THR A 147 19.87 3.93 9.55
C THR A 147 18.56 4.26 8.82
N GLU A 148 18.64 5.21 7.88
CA GLU A 148 17.55 5.49 6.93
C GLU A 148 17.22 4.27 6.07
N ASP A 149 18.25 3.63 5.53
CA ASP A 149 18.12 2.45 4.67
C ASP A 149 17.36 1.33 5.37
N GLU A 150 17.70 1.02 6.62
CA GLU A 150 16.99 -0.01 7.42
C GLU A 150 15.53 0.35 7.68
N ARG A 151 15.19 1.65 7.76
CA ARG A 151 13.80 2.12 7.85
C ARG A 151 13.09 1.97 6.50
N ASN A 152 13.76 2.33 5.41
CA ASN A 152 13.25 2.25 4.04
C ASN A 152 12.99 0.79 3.63
N ASP A 153 13.88 -0.13 3.98
CA ASP A 153 13.71 -1.58 3.78
C ASP A 153 12.44 -2.07 4.48
N PHE A 154 12.23 -1.66 5.74
CA PHE A 154 11.03 -2.05 6.48
C PHE A 154 9.73 -1.47 5.88
N ILE A 155 9.76 -0.22 5.41
CA ILE A 155 8.62 0.38 4.69
C ILE A 155 8.36 -0.39 3.40
N THR A 156 9.41 -0.70 2.62
CA THR A 156 9.35 -1.48 1.39
C THR A 156 8.71 -2.84 1.63
N ASP A 157 9.21 -3.62 2.59
CA ASP A 157 8.67 -4.94 2.96
C ASP A 157 7.16 -4.88 3.26
N LEU A 158 6.72 -3.84 3.97
CA LEU A 158 5.31 -3.66 4.32
C LEU A 158 4.46 -3.25 3.12
N LEU A 159 4.97 -2.39 2.23
CA LEU A 159 4.29 -2.01 1.00
C LEU A 159 4.18 -3.21 0.04
N GLU A 160 5.23 -4.01 -0.09
CA GLU A 160 5.23 -5.26 -0.86
C GLU A 160 4.27 -6.29 -0.28
N THR A 161 4.25 -6.45 1.05
CA THR A 161 3.27 -7.31 1.75
C THR A 161 1.83 -6.84 1.56
N ASN A 162 1.63 -5.57 1.22
CA ASN A 162 0.30 -5.09 0.85
C ASN A 162 0.05 -5.25 -0.66
N GLY A 163 1.02 -5.66 -1.48
CA GLY A 163 0.85 -5.97 -2.89
C GLY A 163 1.23 -4.84 -3.84
N TYR A 164 2.01 -3.86 -3.37
CA TYR A 164 2.68 -2.90 -4.25
C TYR A 164 3.93 -3.53 -4.86
N HIS A 165 4.21 -3.25 -6.13
CA HIS A 165 5.46 -3.70 -6.75
C HIS A 165 6.53 -2.63 -6.54
N ILE A 166 7.50 -2.93 -5.69
CA ILE A 166 8.65 -2.06 -5.43
C ILE A 166 9.81 -2.53 -6.31
N LYS A 167 10.48 -1.59 -7.00
CA LYS A 167 11.68 -1.92 -7.76
C LYS A 167 12.92 -1.48 -7.02
N ASP A 168 13.79 -2.45 -6.76
CA ASP A 168 15.19 -2.20 -6.42
C ASP A 168 15.86 -1.48 -7.60
N GLN A 169 16.27 -0.23 -7.36
CA GLN A 169 16.74 0.66 -8.41
C GLN A 169 18.24 0.56 -8.70
N THR A 170 18.97 -0.34 -8.05
CA THR A 170 20.40 -0.58 -8.32
C THR A 170 20.71 -0.88 -9.80
N ARG A 171 19.71 -1.11 -10.67
CA ARG A 171 19.87 -1.50 -12.09
C ARG A 171 19.21 -0.60 -13.15
N ARG A 172 18.72 0.61 -12.85
CA ARG A 172 18.12 1.51 -13.88
C ARG A 172 18.72 2.92 -14.00
N GLY A 173 19.98 3.13 -13.61
CA GLY A 173 20.54 4.49 -13.49
C GLY A 173 22.00 4.77 -13.86
N SER A 174 22.70 3.95 -14.66
CA SER A 174 23.89 4.46 -15.35
C SER A 174 23.45 5.12 -16.66
N SER A 175 23.16 6.43 -16.62
CA SER A 175 23.01 7.20 -17.85
C SER A 175 24.37 7.39 -18.52
N ALA A 176 24.40 7.40 -19.86
CA ALA A 176 25.59 7.56 -20.69
C ALA A 176 26.29 8.94 -20.56
N SER A 177 25.97 9.76 -19.55
CA SER A 177 26.55 11.09 -19.33
C SER A 177 27.35 11.24 -18.03
N GLY A 178 27.57 10.15 -17.27
CA GLY A 178 28.61 10.12 -16.22
C GLY A 178 28.43 11.10 -15.05
N LYS A 179 27.23 11.66 -14.84
CA LYS A 179 26.88 12.38 -13.61
C LYS A 179 25.90 11.52 -12.83
N SER A 180 26.42 10.77 -11.87
CA SER A 180 25.64 9.98 -10.91
C SER A 180 24.73 10.90 -10.09
N SER A 181 23.49 11.08 -10.54
CA SER A 181 22.40 11.55 -9.67
C SER A 181 22.04 10.34 -8.80
N GLY A 182 22.00 10.49 -7.47
CA GLY A 182 21.99 9.37 -6.51
C GLY A 182 20.86 8.35 -6.66
N GLU A 183 20.80 7.37 -5.77
CA GLU A 183 19.77 6.32 -5.73
C GLU A 183 18.39 6.87 -5.31
N ILE A 184 17.31 6.41 -5.94
CA ILE A 184 15.94 6.65 -5.44
C ILE A 184 15.70 5.72 -4.27
N ASP A 185 15.21 6.25 -3.14
CA ASP A 185 14.98 5.43 -1.95
C ASP A 185 13.91 4.35 -2.17
N ILE A 186 12.73 4.71 -2.70
CA ILE A 186 11.68 3.73 -3.02
C ILE A 186 10.94 4.11 -4.31
N PHE A 187 10.97 3.20 -5.30
CA PHE A 187 10.23 3.35 -6.55
C PHE A 187 9.07 2.35 -6.62
N VAL A 188 7.85 2.84 -6.80
CA VAL A 188 6.64 2.04 -6.81
C VAL A 188 6.06 1.96 -8.22
N GLU A 189 5.72 0.75 -8.66
CA GLU A 189 4.99 0.50 -9.89
C GLU A 189 3.56 0.03 -9.63
N ASN A 190 2.67 0.40 -10.55
CA ASN A 190 1.34 -0.16 -10.66
C ASN A 190 1.15 -0.63 -12.11
N ASN A 191 0.82 -1.90 -12.31
CA ASN A 191 0.67 -2.51 -13.64
C ASN A 191 1.88 -2.27 -14.58
N ARG A 192 3.11 -2.37 -14.04
CA ARG A 192 4.39 -2.11 -14.75
C ARG A 192 4.57 -0.67 -15.25
N MET A 193 3.74 0.26 -14.79
CA MET A 193 3.87 1.69 -15.05
C MET A 193 4.37 2.40 -13.79
N PRO A 194 5.19 3.47 -13.92
CA PRO A 194 5.57 4.33 -12.80
C PRO A 194 4.31 4.82 -12.07
N PHE A 195 4.25 4.57 -10.76
CA PHE A 195 3.11 4.95 -9.94
C PHE A 195 3.47 6.11 -9.02
N THR A 196 4.54 5.98 -8.24
CA THR A 196 5.03 7.03 -7.35
C THR A 196 6.49 6.77 -6.96
N ILE A 197 7.18 7.80 -6.50
CA ILE A 197 8.47 7.67 -5.81
C ILE A 197 8.33 8.18 -4.37
N ILE A 198 9.05 7.54 -3.45
CA ILE A 198 9.26 8.04 -2.09
C ILE A 198 10.74 8.43 -2.00
N GLU A 199 10.98 9.70 -1.69
CA GLU A 199 12.27 10.18 -1.19
C GLU A 199 12.18 10.23 0.34
N ALA A 200 13.01 9.45 1.01
CA ALA A 200 13.11 9.40 2.45
C ALA A 200 14.24 10.29 2.95
N LEU A 201 14.14 10.75 4.20
CA LEU A 201 15.21 11.47 4.88
C LEU A 201 15.07 11.46 6.39
N ASN A 202 16.18 11.41 7.11
CA ASN A 202 16.24 11.63 8.55
C ASN A 202 16.40 13.12 8.88
N LEU A 203 15.60 13.63 9.81
CA LEU A 203 15.68 15.00 10.31
C LEU A 203 15.79 15.02 11.83
N ASP A 204 16.88 15.57 12.36
CA ASP A 204 17.03 15.87 13.79
C ASP A 204 16.63 17.32 14.15
N SER A 205 16.32 18.10 13.12
CA SER A 205 15.99 19.52 13.15
C SER A 205 15.44 19.94 11.78
N LEU A 206 14.87 21.14 11.67
CA LEU A 206 14.50 21.69 10.37
C LEU A 206 15.73 22.29 9.67
N ASN A 207 16.56 21.42 9.09
CA ASN A 207 17.64 21.83 8.21
C ASN A 207 17.11 22.07 6.80
N THR A 208 16.82 23.34 6.47
CA THR A 208 16.17 23.73 5.21
C THR A 208 17.02 23.43 3.97
N ASN A 209 18.34 23.58 4.06
CA ASN A 209 19.23 23.30 2.94
C ASN A 209 19.26 21.79 2.62
N TYR A 210 19.31 20.96 3.67
CA TYR A 210 19.25 19.51 3.50
C TYR A 210 17.89 19.06 2.95
N LEU A 211 16.81 19.60 3.50
CA LEU A 211 15.45 19.33 3.01
C LEU A 211 15.30 19.74 1.53
N ASP A 212 15.82 20.89 1.12
CA ASP A 212 15.78 21.35 -0.28
C ASP A 212 16.47 20.37 -1.23
N VAL A 213 17.65 19.86 -0.85
CA VAL A 213 18.38 18.86 -1.65
C VAL A 213 17.51 17.63 -1.91
N HIS A 214 16.85 17.11 -0.88
CA HIS A 214 15.98 15.94 -1.02
C HIS A 214 14.69 16.23 -1.80
N LEU A 215 14.04 17.38 -1.56
CA LEU A 215 12.84 17.76 -2.30
C LEU A 215 13.13 17.99 -3.80
N ASP A 216 14.30 18.51 -4.15
CA ASP A 216 14.68 18.75 -5.55
C ASP A 216 15.07 17.46 -6.28
N LYS A 217 15.63 16.47 -5.57
CA LYS A 217 15.89 15.13 -6.10
C LYS A 217 14.62 14.46 -6.61
N ILE A 218 13.49 14.59 -5.91
CA ILE A 218 12.19 14.03 -6.34
C ILE A 218 11.87 14.43 -7.80
N TYR A 219 12.05 15.70 -8.16
CA TYR A 219 11.77 16.18 -9.52
C TYR A 219 12.82 15.75 -10.55
N SER A 220 14.03 15.42 -10.10
CA SER A 220 15.10 14.86 -10.94
C SER A 220 14.86 13.37 -11.21
N TYR A 221 14.34 12.64 -10.22
CA TYR A 221 14.10 11.21 -10.25
C TYR A 221 12.81 10.82 -10.96
N ASP A 222 11.71 11.49 -10.63
CA ASP A 222 10.46 11.34 -11.35
C ASP A 222 10.60 12.05 -12.71
N THR A 223 11.11 11.35 -13.72
CA THR A 223 11.23 11.90 -15.08
C THR A 223 9.89 11.96 -15.82
N THR A 224 8.92 11.15 -15.40
CA THR A 224 7.62 10.96 -16.08
C THR A 224 6.53 11.92 -15.64
N GLY A 225 6.67 12.59 -14.49
CA GLY A 225 5.63 13.44 -13.94
C GLY A 225 4.49 12.63 -13.35
N ASN A 226 4.82 11.76 -12.39
CA ASN A 226 3.83 10.96 -11.66
C ASN A 226 2.73 11.85 -11.09
N ALA A 227 1.51 11.31 -11.00
CA ALA A 227 0.37 12.05 -10.45
C ALA A 227 0.62 12.52 -9.01
N PHE A 228 1.40 11.73 -8.26
CA PHE A 228 1.89 12.12 -6.95
C PHE A 228 3.24 11.46 -6.61
N ASN A 229 4.00 12.12 -5.74
CA ASN A 229 5.22 11.60 -5.11
C ASN A 229 5.16 11.85 -3.60
N VAL A 230 6.05 11.22 -2.85
CA VAL A 230 6.11 11.34 -1.38
C VAL A 230 7.50 11.76 -0.93
N CYS A 231 7.57 12.73 -0.04
CA CYS A 231 8.73 13.02 0.81
C CYS A 231 8.42 12.45 2.19
N LEU A 232 9.17 11.44 2.62
CA LEU A 232 8.99 10.74 3.89
C LEU A 232 10.10 11.10 4.88
N SER A 233 9.81 11.97 5.83
CA SER A 233 10.78 12.40 6.85
C SER A 233 10.64 11.60 8.13
N TYR A 234 11.72 10.93 8.55
CA TYR A 234 11.84 10.34 9.88
C TYR A 234 12.44 11.38 10.83
N VAL A 235 11.62 11.91 11.75
CA VAL A 235 11.94 13.14 12.51
C VAL A 235 12.27 12.82 13.96
N LYS A 236 13.52 13.01 14.37
CA LYS A 236 13.98 12.82 15.75
C LYS A 236 14.16 14.18 16.44
N VAL A 237 13.08 14.69 17.02
CA VAL A 237 13.05 16.00 17.71
C VAL A 237 12.28 15.91 19.02
N LYS A 238 12.64 16.76 19.98
CA LYS A 238 11.94 16.88 21.27
C LYS A 238 10.52 17.42 21.12
N ASP A 239 10.39 18.53 20.39
CA ASP A 239 9.09 19.19 20.14
C ASP A 239 8.67 19.00 18.68
N PHE A 240 7.91 17.93 18.44
CA PHE A 240 7.41 17.58 17.11
C PHE A 240 6.35 18.57 16.60
N GLY A 241 5.54 19.16 17.48
CA GLY A 241 4.54 20.15 17.09
C GLY A 241 5.19 21.41 16.53
N SER A 242 6.15 21.97 17.26
CA SER A 242 6.92 23.13 16.78
C SER A 242 7.75 22.84 15.53
N PHE A 243 8.28 21.62 15.40
CA PHE A 243 8.93 21.18 14.17
C PHE A 243 7.94 21.18 13.00
N TRP A 244 6.76 20.57 13.17
CA TRP A 244 5.73 20.44 12.15
C TRP A 244 5.28 21.80 11.62
N ASP A 245 4.97 22.74 12.50
CA ASP A 245 4.50 24.07 12.10
C ASP A 245 5.55 24.82 11.26
N ARG A 246 6.83 24.72 11.66
CA ARG A 246 7.94 25.32 10.90
C ARG A 246 8.17 24.61 9.58
N TYR A 247 8.10 23.27 9.55
CA TYR A 247 8.21 22.47 8.33
C TYR A 247 7.12 22.89 7.32
N CYS A 248 5.85 22.93 7.75
CA CYS A 248 4.73 23.35 6.93
C CYS A 248 4.89 24.77 6.37
N ASN A 249 5.32 25.72 7.19
CA ASN A 249 5.58 27.09 6.74
C ASN A 249 6.71 27.17 5.72
N TYR A 250 7.75 26.36 5.89
CA TYR A 250 8.87 26.31 4.98
C TYR A 250 8.48 25.75 3.60
N VAL A 251 7.84 24.58 3.55
CA VAL A 251 7.51 23.93 2.27
C VAL A 251 6.45 24.70 1.45
N LYS A 252 5.70 25.61 2.08
CA LYS A 252 4.79 26.55 1.39
C LYS A 252 5.51 27.71 0.71
N THR A 253 6.70 28.07 1.18
CA THR A 253 7.40 29.31 0.79
C THR A 253 8.69 29.06 0.03
N ARG A 254 9.26 27.84 0.11
CA ARG A 254 10.44 27.45 -0.67
C ARG A 254 10.18 27.54 -2.18
N LYS A 255 11.25 27.70 -2.95
CA LYS A 255 11.21 27.64 -4.41
C LYS A 255 11.33 26.19 -4.86
N TYR A 256 10.38 25.74 -5.67
CA TYR A 256 10.40 24.41 -6.29
C TYR A 256 10.91 24.48 -7.73
N PRO A 257 11.46 23.38 -8.29
CA PRO A 257 11.82 23.30 -9.71
C PRO A 257 10.63 23.49 -10.67
N VAL A 258 9.41 23.28 -10.17
CA VAL A 258 8.14 23.45 -10.87
C VAL A 258 7.24 24.44 -10.11
N MET A 259 6.23 24.98 -10.78
CA MET A 259 5.35 26.00 -10.18
C MET A 259 4.48 25.40 -9.07
N LEU A 260 4.63 25.91 -7.84
CA LEU A 260 3.70 25.64 -6.74
C LEU A 260 2.35 26.33 -7.03
N VAL A 261 1.28 25.56 -7.02
CA VAL A 261 -0.10 26.01 -7.28
C VAL A 261 -0.86 26.22 -5.97
N SER A 262 -0.79 25.25 -5.06
CA SER A 262 -1.49 25.29 -3.78
C SER A 262 -0.85 24.37 -2.76
N SER A 263 -1.28 24.49 -1.49
CA SER A 263 -0.86 23.60 -0.40
C SER A 263 -2.02 23.34 0.54
N ASP A 264 -2.06 22.16 1.14
CA ASP A 264 -3.06 21.77 2.15
C ASP A 264 -2.36 21.18 3.38
N THR A 265 -2.36 21.93 4.48
CA THR A 265 -1.77 21.51 5.77
C THR A 265 -2.67 20.62 6.60
N ASN A 266 -3.92 20.43 6.18
CA ASN A 266 -4.89 19.58 6.86
C ASN A 266 -5.20 18.34 6.00
N ALA A 267 -4.26 17.94 5.12
CA ALA A 267 -4.42 16.78 4.25
C ALA A 267 -4.56 15.48 5.05
N ASP A 268 -4.06 15.46 6.30
CA ASP A 268 -4.14 14.36 7.25
C ASP A 268 -5.35 14.46 8.20
N LYS A 269 -6.33 15.34 7.96
CA LYS A 269 -7.52 15.53 8.84
C LYS A 269 -8.27 14.25 9.20
N ASP A 270 -8.23 13.24 8.34
CA ASP A 270 -8.90 11.95 8.52
C ASP A 270 -8.03 10.93 9.30
N TYR A 271 -6.84 11.35 9.74
CA TYR A 271 -5.85 10.58 10.48
C TYR A 271 -5.69 11.17 11.89
N SER A 272 -5.94 10.37 12.92
CA SER A 272 -6.03 10.89 14.30
C SER A 272 -4.72 10.92 15.09
N TYR A 273 -3.58 10.56 14.51
CA TYR A 273 -2.32 10.42 15.27
C TYR A 273 -1.53 11.73 15.29
N SER A 274 -1.12 12.16 16.48
CA SER A 274 -0.42 13.44 16.69
C SER A 274 1.03 13.45 16.20
N ASP A 275 1.67 12.28 16.21
CA ASP A 275 3.12 12.08 16.03
C ASP A 275 3.47 11.51 14.63
N ILE A 276 2.46 11.40 13.76
CA ILE A 276 2.62 11.12 12.33
C ILE A 276 1.67 12.06 11.59
N ARG A 277 2.22 13.03 10.86
CA ARG A 277 1.46 14.08 10.18
C ARG A 277 1.84 14.16 8.73
N PHE A 278 0.92 14.62 7.89
CA PHE A 278 1.26 14.94 6.52
C PHE A 278 0.46 16.11 5.93
N MET A 279 1.12 16.83 5.03
CA MET A 279 0.52 17.91 4.24
C MET A 279 0.79 17.66 2.77
N THR A 280 0.09 18.37 1.89
CA THR A 280 0.34 18.28 0.45
C THR A 280 0.71 19.63 -0.15
N THR A 281 1.56 19.59 -1.18
CA THR A 281 1.76 20.69 -2.11
C THR A 281 1.34 20.23 -3.51
N THR A 282 0.60 21.07 -4.23
CA THR A 282 0.18 20.81 -5.61
C THR A 282 1.00 21.67 -6.54
N HIS A 283 1.55 21.06 -7.60
CA HIS A 283 2.48 21.70 -8.53
C HIS A 283 2.02 21.55 -9.96
N ASN A 284 2.19 22.59 -10.76
CA ASN A 284 1.99 22.52 -12.21
C ASN A 284 3.28 22.03 -12.87
N ARG A 285 3.21 20.82 -13.43
CA ARG A 285 4.29 20.19 -14.17
C ARG A 285 3.84 19.97 -15.61
N SER A 286 4.41 20.74 -16.53
CA SER A 286 4.10 20.68 -17.97
C SER A 286 2.59 20.78 -18.28
N GLY A 287 1.86 21.64 -17.55
CA GLY A 287 0.43 21.86 -17.74
C GLY A 287 -0.48 20.87 -17.00
N LYS A 288 0.07 19.91 -16.23
CA LYS A 288 -0.70 19.00 -15.37
C LYS A 288 -0.43 19.28 -13.89
N ASN A 289 -1.48 19.17 -13.07
CA ASN A 289 -1.32 19.21 -11.61
C ASN A 289 -0.80 17.87 -11.11
N THR A 290 0.30 17.93 -10.37
CA THR A 290 0.92 16.80 -9.66
C THR A 290 1.01 17.14 -8.18
N ARG A 291 1.02 16.14 -7.30
CA ARG A 291 0.95 16.36 -5.86
C ARG A 291 2.13 15.76 -5.13
N LEU A 292 2.77 16.53 -4.26
CA LEU A 292 3.80 16.06 -3.36
C LEU A 292 3.20 15.93 -1.96
N TYR A 293 3.21 14.71 -1.43
CA TYR A 293 2.90 14.45 -0.03
C TYR A 293 4.15 14.66 0.80
N HIS A 294 4.03 15.43 1.87
CA HIS A 294 5.09 15.62 2.85
C HIS A 294 4.67 14.91 4.13
N MET A 295 5.20 13.73 4.38
CA MET A 295 4.87 12.90 5.53
C MET A 295 6.00 12.93 6.55
N CYS A 296 5.70 13.33 7.78
CA CYS A 296 6.65 13.38 8.89
C CYS A 296 6.26 12.35 9.96
N VAL A 297 7.18 11.45 10.27
CA VAL A 297 7.03 10.39 11.28
C VAL A 297 7.96 10.71 12.45
N LYS A 298 7.42 11.00 13.63
CA LYS A 298 8.25 11.23 14.81
C LYS A 298 8.96 9.93 15.22
N ILE A 299 10.28 9.97 15.34
CA ILE A 299 11.08 8.90 15.95
C ILE A 299 11.30 9.27 17.41
N GLN A 300 10.82 8.42 18.32
CA GLN A 300 10.91 8.68 19.76
C GLN A 300 12.37 8.70 20.23
N GLU A 301 12.72 9.61 21.14
CA GLU A 301 13.98 9.53 21.89
C GLU A 301 13.83 8.44 22.97
N THR A 302 14.88 7.64 23.16
CA THR A 302 15.01 6.72 24.30
C THR A 302 15.30 7.45 25.59
#